data_AF-A0A1G2XX93-F1
#
_entry.id   AF-A0A1G2XX93-F1
#
_cell.length_a   1.000
_cell.length_b   1.000
_cell.length_c   1.000
_cell.angle_alpha   90.00
_cell.angle_beta   90.00
_cell.angle_gamma   90.00
#
_symmetry.space_group_name_H-M   'P 1'
#
loop_
_entity.id
_entity.type
_entity.pdbx_description
1 polymer ?
#
loop_
_entity_poly.entity_id
_entity_poly.type
_entity_poly.pdbx_seq_one_letter_code
_entity_poly.pdbx_strand_id
1 'polypeptide(L)'
;MRKTDLVAYCGLYCAICPGYTQVPADLAKELKTALAKGKFEKVSDFLAKMPAFEGFKFYKQGIELLNSIAKLRCKGCQQGGGSSECKIRICAKQKKYKGCWECGESESCDKFTVMLEDNEKTYQKNLKKIKRNGLEKFVKTKSKKIKA
;
A
#
# COMPACT_ATOMS: atom_id res chain seq x y z
N MET A 1 7.64 -16.81 -7.07
CA MET A 1 6.26 -16.45 -6.72
C MET A 1 5.53 -15.96 -7.96
N ARG A 2 4.32 -16.47 -8.24
CA ARG A 2 3.50 -16.03 -9.37
C ARG A 2 2.86 -14.69 -9.05
N LYS A 3 2.54 -13.90 -10.08
CA LYS A 3 1.86 -12.62 -9.86
C LYS A 3 0.49 -12.78 -9.19
N THR A 4 -0.19 -13.91 -9.39
CA THR A 4 -1.46 -14.23 -8.73
C THR A 4 -1.33 -14.45 -7.23
N ASP A 5 -0.16 -14.88 -6.75
CA ASP A 5 0.11 -15.05 -5.31
C ASP A 5 0.22 -13.68 -4.58
N LEU A 6 0.27 -12.56 -5.31
CA LEU A 6 0.24 -11.20 -4.78
C LEU A 6 -1.18 -10.61 -4.67
N VAL A 7 -2.21 -11.39 -4.98
CA VAL A 7 -3.60 -10.98 -4.70
C VAL A 7 -3.93 -11.29 -3.24
N ALA A 8 -4.23 -10.24 -2.48
CA ALA A 8 -4.66 -10.32 -1.09
C ALA A 8 -6.03 -11.01 -0.98
N TYR A 9 -6.35 -11.57 0.18
CA TYR A 9 -7.64 -12.22 0.43
C TYR A 9 -8.85 -11.31 0.09
N CYS A 10 -8.74 -10.01 0.37
CA CYS A 10 -9.75 -9.00 0.06
C CYS A 10 -9.82 -8.58 -1.43
N GLY A 11 -9.00 -9.16 -2.31
CA GLY A 11 -8.95 -8.79 -3.72
C GLY A 11 -8.10 -7.56 -4.05
N LEU A 12 -7.35 -7.00 -3.09
CA LEU A 12 -6.27 -6.05 -3.40
C LEU A 12 -5.09 -6.74 -4.06
N TYR A 13 -4.26 -5.97 -4.76
CA TYR A 13 -3.09 -6.49 -5.45
C TYR A 13 -1.83 -5.86 -4.86
N CYS A 14 -1.02 -6.66 -4.15
CA CYS A 14 0.16 -6.16 -3.45
C CYS A 14 1.21 -5.57 -4.39
N ALA A 15 1.30 -6.01 -5.65
CA ALA A 15 2.29 -5.46 -6.59
C ALA A 15 2.10 -3.96 -6.92
N ILE A 16 0.97 -3.35 -6.50
CA ILE A 16 0.71 -1.90 -6.62
C ILE A 16 0.60 -1.19 -5.27
N CYS A 17 0.82 -1.92 -4.17
CA CYS A 17 0.73 -1.36 -2.84
C CYS A 17 2.06 -0.69 -2.46
N PRO A 18 2.07 0.60 -2.10
CA PRO A 18 3.29 1.32 -1.70
C PRO A 18 4.11 0.62 -0.62
N GLY A 19 3.43 0.02 0.37
CA GLY A 19 4.13 -0.72 1.42
C GLY A 19 4.75 -2.03 0.96
N TYR A 20 4.19 -2.70 -0.05
CA TYR A 20 4.76 -3.92 -0.60
C TYR A 20 5.87 -3.64 -1.61
N THR A 21 5.68 -2.66 -2.50
CA THR A 21 6.70 -2.29 -3.49
C THR A 21 7.91 -1.64 -2.84
N GLN A 22 7.73 -1.03 -1.66
CA GLN A 22 8.75 -0.36 -0.87
C GLN A 22 9.44 0.83 -1.56
N VAL A 23 9.04 1.16 -2.79
CA VAL A 23 9.58 2.28 -3.57
C VAL A 23 9.57 3.59 -2.77
N PRO A 24 8.45 4.00 -2.13
CA PRO A 24 8.48 5.23 -1.32
C PRO A 24 9.41 5.13 -0.10
N ALA A 25 9.49 3.95 0.53
CA ALA A 25 10.35 3.73 1.69
C ALA A 25 11.84 3.80 1.32
N ASP A 26 12.21 3.33 0.13
CA ASP A 26 13.57 3.39 -0.40
C ASP A 26 13.93 4.83 -0.77
N LEU A 27 13.08 5.50 -1.55
CA LEU A 27 13.28 6.91 -1.93
C LEU A 27 13.34 7.85 -0.71
N ALA A 28 12.50 7.61 0.31
CA ALA A 28 12.55 8.40 1.54
C ALA A 28 13.88 8.23 2.29
N LYS A 29 14.43 7.00 2.31
CA LYS A 29 15.74 6.72 2.91
C LYS A 29 16.87 7.38 2.11
N GLU A 30 16.82 7.32 0.79
CA GLU A 30 17.79 7.95 -0.11
C GLU A 30 17.81 9.47 0.05
N LEU A 31 16.64 10.11 -0.05
CA LEU A 31 16.52 11.56 0.11
C LEU A 31 17.00 12.02 1.48
N LYS A 32 16.59 11.33 2.56
CA LYS A 32 17.07 11.64 3.91
C LYS A 32 18.60 11.55 4.01
N THR A 33 19.19 10.52 3.41
CA THR A 33 20.64 10.33 3.41
C THR A 33 21.35 11.46 2.66
N ALA A 34 20.81 11.89 1.51
CA ALA A 34 21.35 12.99 0.73
C ALA A 34 21.27 14.33 1.51
N LEU A 35 20.13 14.63 2.13
CA LEU A 35 19.94 15.84 2.95
C LEU A 35 20.89 15.88 4.15
N ALA A 36 21.06 14.74 4.85
CA ALA A 36 21.98 14.64 5.98
C ALA A 36 23.45 14.85 5.57
N LYS A 37 23.89 14.19 4.48
CA LYS A 37 25.26 14.35 3.95
C LYS A 37 25.55 15.79 3.53
N GLY A 38 24.57 16.46 2.93
CA GLY A 38 24.67 17.86 2.54
C GLY A 38 24.57 18.87 3.70
N LYS A 39 24.40 18.41 4.95
CA LYS A 39 24.10 19.26 6.12
C LYS A 39 22.95 20.25 5.83
N PHE A 40 21.94 19.76 5.12
CA PHE A 40 20.91 20.59 4.49
C PHE A 40 20.03 21.34 5.50
N GLU A 41 20.00 20.92 6.77
CA GLU A 41 19.30 21.65 7.85
C GLU A 41 19.73 23.12 7.93
N LYS A 42 21.03 23.42 7.80
CA LYS A 42 21.53 24.80 7.82
C LYS A 42 21.07 25.60 6.59
N VAL A 43 20.97 24.93 5.45
CA VAL A 43 20.46 25.53 4.21
C VAL A 43 18.97 25.78 4.32
N SER A 44 18.22 24.88 4.97
CA SER A 44 16.77 25.06 5.18
C SER A 44 16.44 26.27 6.02
N ASP A 45 17.23 26.60 7.06
CA ASP A 45 17.00 27.80 7.88
C ASP A 45 17.18 29.10 7.07
N PHE A 46 18.11 29.10 6.11
CA PHE A 46 18.30 30.22 5.19
C PHE A 46 17.16 30.29 4.17
N LEU A 47 16.83 29.17 3.52
CA LEU A 47 15.76 29.12 2.52
C LEU A 47 14.39 29.46 3.10
N ALA A 48 14.11 29.11 4.35
CA ALA A 48 12.86 29.43 5.02
C ALA A 48 12.59 30.94 5.14
N LYS A 49 13.62 31.78 5.04
CA LYS A 49 13.49 33.26 5.05
C LYS A 49 13.07 33.83 3.70
N MET A 50 13.15 33.04 2.63
CA MET A 50 12.78 33.46 1.28
C MET A 50 11.30 33.09 1.03
N PRO A 51 10.41 34.03 0.65
CA PRO A 51 8.99 33.74 0.45
C PRO A 51 8.73 32.59 -0.54
N ALA A 52 9.51 32.49 -1.61
CA ALA A 52 9.41 31.40 -2.60
C ALA A 52 9.73 30.00 -2.04
N PHE A 53 10.37 29.92 -0.87
CA PHE A 53 10.85 28.71 -0.25
C PHE A 53 10.37 28.58 1.21
N GLU A 54 9.28 29.26 1.58
CA GLU A 54 8.79 29.29 2.97
C GLU A 54 8.48 27.90 3.54
N GLY A 55 8.20 26.91 2.67
CA GLY A 55 7.96 25.53 3.07
C GLY A 55 9.10 24.89 3.86
N PHE A 56 10.33 25.41 3.76
CA PHE A 56 11.46 24.95 4.57
C PHE A 56 11.30 25.24 6.07
N LYS A 57 10.34 26.09 6.48
CA LYS A 57 9.94 26.22 7.90
C LYS A 57 9.46 24.90 8.51
N PHE A 58 9.05 23.95 7.66
CA PHE A 58 8.61 22.62 8.06
C PHE A 58 9.67 21.53 7.88
N TYR A 59 10.95 21.89 7.70
CA TYR A 59 12.00 20.91 7.37
C TYR A 59 12.05 19.75 8.38
N LYS A 60 11.98 20.03 9.69
CA LYS A 60 11.98 18.99 10.74
C LYS A 60 10.78 18.05 10.62
N GLN A 61 9.58 18.59 10.41
CA GLN A 61 8.37 17.80 10.17
C GLN A 61 8.51 16.96 8.88
N GLY A 62 9.13 17.51 7.83
CA GLY A 62 9.44 16.79 6.61
C GLY A 62 10.37 15.60 6.84
N ILE A 63 11.43 15.77 7.64
CA ILE A 63 12.32 14.67 8.04
C ILE A 63 11.57 13.60 8.84
N GLU A 64 10.69 13.98 9.77
CA GLU A 64 9.87 13.03 10.54
C GLU A 64 8.88 12.26 9.66
N LEU A 65 8.28 12.92 8.66
CA LEU A 65 7.47 12.26 7.66
C LEU A 65 8.29 11.25 6.84
N LEU A 66 9.48 11.64 6.36
CA LEU A 66 10.38 10.73 5.64
C LEU A 66 10.80 9.54 6.51
N ASN A 67 11.04 9.75 7.81
CA ASN A 67 11.31 8.67 8.76
C ASN A 67 10.14 7.69 8.87
N SER A 68 8.91 8.20 8.86
CA SER A 68 7.70 7.38 8.89
C SER A 68 7.49 6.62 7.58
N ILE A 69 7.68 7.27 6.43
CA ILE A 69 7.59 6.63 5.10
C ILE A 69 8.65 5.54 4.96
N ALA A 70 9.88 5.75 5.45
CA ALA A 70 10.95 4.76 5.39
C ALA A 70 10.63 3.45 6.14
N LYS A 71 9.70 3.50 7.11
CA LYS A 71 9.20 2.33 7.86
C LYS A 71 8.05 1.60 7.14
N LEU A 72 7.48 2.18 6.08
CA LEU A 72 6.37 1.61 5.33
C LEU A 72 6.83 0.41 4.47
N ARG A 73 7.08 -0.73 5.12
CA ARG A 73 7.60 -1.96 4.50
C ARG A 73 6.71 -3.14 4.85
N CYS A 74 6.26 -3.88 3.84
CA CYS A 74 5.29 -4.96 3.96
C CYS A 74 5.72 -6.16 3.13
N LYS A 75 5.60 -7.38 3.69
CA LYS A 75 5.91 -8.64 3.00
C LYS A 75 4.83 -9.10 2.01
N GLY A 76 3.67 -8.45 2.02
CA GLY A 76 2.52 -8.82 1.20
C GLY A 76 1.52 -9.69 1.96
N CYS A 77 0.23 -9.58 1.60
CA CYS A 77 -0.88 -10.13 2.39
C CYS A 77 -0.79 -11.65 2.61
N GLN A 78 -0.50 -12.41 1.55
CA GLN A 78 -0.36 -13.86 1.58
C GLN A 78 0.89 -14.32 2.35
N GLN A 79 1.85 -13.42 2.59
CA GLN A 79 3.08 -13.67 3.36
C GLN A 79 3.03 -13.07 4.78
N GLY A 80 1.83 -12.76 5.29
CA GLY A 80 1.63 -12.23 6.64
C GLY A 80 1.82 -10.72 6.77
N GLY A 81 1.99 -9.98 5.68
CA GLY A 81 2.03 -8.52 5.68
C GLY A 81 0.66 -7.87 6.01
N GLY A 82 0.68 -6.59 6.40
CA GLY A 82 -0.49 -5.86 6.90
C GLY A 82 -0.76 -6.11 8.38
N SER A 83 -1.90 -5.63 8.91
CA SER A 83 -2.28 -5.86 10.31
C SER A 83 -2.37 -7.36 10.63
N SER A 84 -1.81 -7.80 11.76
CA SER A 84 -1.91 -9.17 12.29
C SER A 84 -3.37 -9.59 12.53
N GLU A 85 -4.21 -8.64 12.93
CA GLU A 85 -5.62 -8.80 13.33
C GLU A 85 -6.62 -8.66 12.17
N CYS A 86 -6.16 -8.74 10.92
CA CYS A 86 -7.04 -8.61 9.76
C CYS A 86 -8.13 -9.71 9.74
N LYS A 87 -9.36 -9.33 10.11
CA LYS A 87 -10.54 -10.21 10.18
C LYS A 87 -10.83 -10.95 8.87
N ILE A 88 -10.62 -10.30 7.73
CA ILE A 88 -10.80 -10.90 6.40
C ILE A 88 -9.82 -12.05 6.18
N ARG A 89 -8.54 -11.83 6.47
CA ARG A 89 -7.49 -12.86 6.33
C ARG A 89 -7.74 -14.04 7.26
N ILE A 90 -8.08 -13.77 8.52
CA ILE A 90 -8.38 -14.80 9.52
C ILE A 90 -9.54 -15.67 9.03
N CYS A 91 -10.65 -15.06 8.61
CA CYS A 91 -11.82 -15.75 8.08
C CYS A 91 -11.49 -16.61 6.84
N ALA A 92 -10.77 -16.04 5.86
CA ALA A 92 -10.42 -16.78 4.65
C ALA A 92 -9.52 -17.99 4.93
N LYS A 93 -8.56 -17.88 5.87
CA LYS A 93 -7.74 -19.01 6.31
C LYS A 93 -8.56 -20.09 7.00
N GLN A 94 -9.47 -19.72 7.90
CA GLN A 94 -10.36 -20.68 8.58
C GLN A 94 -11.23 -21.45 7.59
N LYS A 95 -11.78 -20.76 6.58
CA LYS A 95 -12.56 -21.37 5.49
C LYS A 95 -11.70 -22.06 4.42
N LYS A 96 -10.37 -22.08 4.56
CA LYS A 96 -9.40 -22.62 3.60
C LYS A 96 -9.52 -22.02 2.19
N TYR A 97 -9.96 -20.77 2.10
CA TYR A 97 -10.07 -20.06 0.82
C TYR A 97 -8.75 -19.42 0.41
N LYS A 98 -8.46 -19.43 -0.89
CA LYS A 98 -7.34 -18.65 -1.47
C LYS A 98 -7.62 -17.16 -1.45
N GLY A 99 -8.90 -16.78 -1.45
CA GLY A 99 -9.36 -15.41 -1.29
C GLY A 99 -10.88 -15.32 -1.25
N CYS A 100 -11.39 -14.15 -0.87
CA CYS A 100 -12.82 -13.94 -0.67
C CYS A 100 -13.65 -14.11 -1.95
N TRP A 101 -13.03 -14.15 -3.13
CA TRP A 101 -13.72 -14.44 -4.40
C TRP A 101 -14.26 -15.87 -4.48
N GLU A 102 -13.78 -16.79 -3.62
CA GLU A 102 -14.31 -18.16 -3.47
C GLU A 102 -15.55 -18.21 -2.56
N CYS A 103 -15.82 -17.13 -1.80
CA CYS A 103 -16.95 -17.05 -0.89
C CYS A 103 -18.21 -16.54 -1.60
N GLY A 104 -19.30 -17.31 -1.54
CA GLY A 104 -20.60 -16.93 -2.09
C GLY A 104 -21.20 -15.67 -1.45
N GLU A 105 -20.88 -15.42 -0.18
CA GLU A 105 -21.39 -14.31 0.64
C GLU A 105 -20.49 -13.05 0.59
N SER A 106 -19.44 -13.05 -0.23
CA SER A 106 -18.43 -11.98 -0.21
C SER A 106 -18.97 -10.59 -0.57
N GLU A 107 -20.10 -10.50 -1.27
CA GLU A 107 -20.69 -9.21 -1.67
C GLU A 107 -21.40 -8.48 -0.51
N SER A 108 -21.97 -9.22 0.44
CA SER A 108 -22.69 -8.69 1.60
C SER A 108 -21.90 -8.85 2.91
N CYS A 109 -20.62 -9.21 2.83
CA CYS A 109 -19.82 -9.52 4.00
C CYS A 109 -19.45 -8.26 4.80
N ASP A 110 -19.95 -8.21 6.03
CA ASP A 110 -19.70 -7.18 7.05
C ASP A 110 -18.22 -6.91 7.35
N LYS A 111 -17.32 -7.89 7.15
CA LYS A 111 -15.89 -7.75 7.44
C LYS A 111 -15.17 -6.73 6.54
N PHE A 112 -15.81 -6.26 5.47
CA PHE A 112 -15.28 -5.23 4.59
C PHE A 112 -15.59 -3.80 5.04
N THR A 113 -16.55 -3.58 5.96
CA THR A 113 -17.01 -2.24 6.39
C THR A 113 -15.93 -1.44 7.12
N VAL A 114 -14.97 -2.10 7.77
CA VAL A 114 -13.90 -1.46 8.57
C VAL A 114 -12.74 -0.94 7.69
N MET A 115 -12.75 -1.20 6.39
CA MET A 115 -11.62 -0.90 5.51
C MET A 115 -11.72 0.48 4.82
N LEU A 116 -11.58 1.57 5.59
CA LEU A 116 -11.43 2.97 5.16
C LEU A 116 -12.47 3.46 4.13
N GLU A 117 -13.25 4.46 4.54
CA GLU A 117 -14.46 5.02 3.91
C GLU A 117 -14.39 5.34 2.39
N ASP A 118 -13.19 5.44 1.79
CA ASP A 118 -13.01 5.67 0.35
C ASP A 118 -12.80 4.41 -0.51
N ASN A 119 -12.64 3.22 0.08
CA ASN A 119 -12.29 2.00 -0.64
C ASN A 119 -13.36 0.91 -0.65
N GLU A 120 -14.52 1.14 -0.03
CA GLU A 120 -15.56 0.12 0.18
C GLU A 120 -15.95 -0.59 -1.15
N LYS A 121 -15.96 0.17 -2.26
CA LYS A 121 -16.27 -0.36 -3.60
C LYS A 121 -15.07 -1.00 -4.31
N THR A 122 -13.82 -0.68 -3.96
CA THR A 122 -12.63 -1.20 -4.66
C THR A 122 -12.45 -2.69 -4.44
N TYR A 123 -12.62 -3.15 -3.20
CA TYR A 123 -12.53 -4.57 -2.85
C TYR A 123 -13.62 -5.37 -3.58
N GLN A 124 -14.88 -4.98 -3.41
CA GLN A 124 -16.02 -5.63 -4.04
C GLN A 124 -15.88 -5.69 -5.58
N LYS A 125 -15.48 -4.58 -6.22
CA LYS A 125 -15.22 -4.54 -7.67
C LYS A 125 -14.11 -5.51 -8.08
N ASN A 126 -13.04 -5.62 -7.29
CA ASN A 126 -11.96 -6.56 -7.59
C ASN A 126 -12.41 -8.01 -7.40
N LEU A 127 -13.12 -8.33 -6.31
CA LEU A 127 -13.66 -9.67 -6.05
C LEU A 127 -14.60 -10.11 -7.18
N LYS A 128 -15.54 -9.26 -7.61
CA LYS A 128 -16.43 -9.52 -8.76
C LYS A 128 -15.62 -9.78 -10.04
N LYS A 129 -14.58 -8.98 -10.29
CA LYS A 129 -13.71 -9.16 -11.47
C LYS A 129 -12.96 -10.48 -11.42
N ILE A 130 -12.41 -10.86 -10.27
CA ILE A 130 -11.70 -12.13 -10.08
C ILE A 130 -12.67 -13.30 -10.27
N LYS A 131 -13.85 -13.27 -9.63
CA LYS A 131 -14.88 -14.30 -9.77
C LYS A 131 -15.32 -14.50 -11.22
N ARG A 132 -15.50 -13.41 -11.97
CA ARG A 132 -15.93 -13.45 -13.38
C ARG A 132 -14.82 -13.85 -14.37
N ASN A 133 -13.57 -13.46 -14.12
CA ASN A 133 -12.51 -13.50 -15.13
C ASN A 133 -11.28 -14.34 -14.75
N GLY A 134 -11.21 -14.86 -13.53
CA GLY A 134 -10.03 -15.50 -12.98
C GLY A 134 -8.95 -14.52 -12.51
N LEU A 135 -7.99 -15.04 -11.75
CA LEU A 135 -6.89 -14.28 -11.15
C LEU A 135 -5.91 -13.77 -12.21
N GLU A 136 -5.64 -14.57 -13.24
CA GLU A 136 -4.65 -14.30 -14.28
C GLU A 136 -5.05 -13.04 -15.07
N LYS A 137 -6.31 -12.97 -15.52
CA LYS A 137 -6.84 -11.82 -16.25
C LYS A 137 -6.95 -10.58 -15.36
N PHE A 138 -7.31 -10.76 -14.09
CA PHE A 138 -7.32 -9.66 -13.12
C PHE A 138 -5.93 -9.04 -12.95
N VAL A 139 -4.91 -9.87 -12.72
CA VAL A 139 -3.54 -9.42 -12.49
C VAL A 139 -2.92 -8.81 -13.75
N LYS A 140 -3.18 -9.37 -14.94
CA LYS A 140 -2.76 -8.77 -16.22
C LYS A 140 -3.34 -7.36 -16.37
N THR A 141 -4.61 -7.16 -16.02
CA THR A 141 -5.29 -5.86 -16.10
C THR A 141 -4.71 -4.85 -15.12
N LYS A 142 -4.50 -5.25 -13.85
CA LYS A 142 -3.93 -4.37 -12.83
C LYS A 142 -2.48 -4.00 -13.12
N SER A 143 -1.68 -4.93 -13.65
CA SER A 143 -0.28 -4.69 -13.97
C SER A 143 -0.07 -3.69 -15.10
N LYS A 144 -1.02 -3.57 -16.04
CA LYS A 144 -0.96 -2.55 -17.11
C LYS A 144 -1.11 -1.12 -16.56
N LYS A 145 -1.89 -0.95 -15.49
CA LYS A 145 -2.09 0.35 -14.84
C LYS A 145 -0.90 0.85 -14.02
N ILE A 146 0.15 0.04 -13.86
CA ILE A 146 1.39 0.42 -13.16
C ILE A 146 2.35 1.14 -14.12
N LYS A 147 2.22 0.86 -15.42
CA LYS A 147 3.13 1.35 -16.48
C LYS A 147 2.61 2.61 -17.19
N ALA A 148 1.46 3.12 -16.80
CA ALA A 148 0.84 4.34 -17.29
C ALA A 148 0.82 5.35 -16.15
#